data_AF-A0A7J6RB74-F1
#
_entry.id   AF-A0A7J6RB74-F1
#
_cell.length_a   1.000
_cell.length_b   1.000
_cell.length_c   1.000
_cell.angle_alpha   90.00
_cell.angle_beta   90.00
_cell.angle_gamma   90.00
#
_symmetry.space_group_name_H-M   'P 1'
#
loop_
_entity.id
_entity.type
_entity.pdbx_description
1 polymer ?
#
loop_
_entity_poly.entity_id
_entity_poly.type
_entity_poly.pdbx_seq_one_letter_code
_entity_poly.pdbx_strand_id
1 'polypeptide(L)'
;EPATDHVTGQQVRLKPIVTDSRLLWSAAHVTGDLSRVEELSSCCSSSSSSSGDSQRGSCSDQSDSPSVKASSEAAEVSTSSFSGKDGSPSIGTAKRSISRRLHVKDGLPPFALKGYRLRLSHKRLGEFVDTFGMARFDTTSAIFRSPKSYRDFIVLPEFLSASEIATVCAVAADPTVQEIEDRKANLEYKHTAFRVEVQMRLQQLSLYRKISAASKYASDKLWGILDEYEHSYPEMEYIVYDTSKGDGMIEKHVDNYSLVTLVCLLSTPGLDFTGGVNCFKCSREEGYKVPLQKGDMVLFRGEKLQHWITPVTSGRRCILQNELSRI
;
A
#
# COMPACT_ATOMS: atom_id res chain seq x y z
N GLU A 1 -4.67 28.03 -22.69
CA GLU A 1 -5.87 28.75 -22.22
C GLU A 1 -5.99 28.57 -20.70
N PRO A 2 -6.62 29.48 -19.94
CA PRO A 2 -6.86 29.25 -18.51
C PRO A 2 -7.71 27.98 -18.32
N ALA A 3 -7.34 27.14 -17.35
CA ALA A 3 -8.10 25.93 -17.04
C ALA A 3 -9.15 26.26 -15.97
N THR A 4 -10.38 25.78 -16.13
CA THR A 4 -11.43 25.98 -15.13
C THR A 4 -11.30 24.89 -14.06
N ASP A 5 -11.24 25.30 -12.81
CA ASP A 5 -11.36 24.38 -11.68
C ASP A 5 -12.80 23.84 -11.63
N HIS A 6 -12.97 22.54 -11.81
CA HIS A 6 -14.28 21.88 -11.85
C HIS A 6 -14.98 21.79 -10.49
N VAL A 7 -14.28 22.05 -9.39
CA VAL A 7 -14.83 22.02 -8.03
C VAL A 7 -15.35 23.41 -7.63
N THR A 8 -14.62 24.46 -8.01
CA THR A 8 -14.94 25.84 -7.58
C THR A 8 -15.51 26.71 -8.69
N GLY A 9 -15.45 26.27 -9.95
CA GLY A 9 -15.84 27.05 -11.13
C GLY A 9 -14.90 28.22 -11.44
N GLN A 10 -13.83 28.42 -10.67
CA GLN A 10 -12.89 29.52 -10.88
C GLN A 10 -11.91 29.23 -12.03
N GLN A 11 -11.62 30.26 -12.82
CA GLN A 11 -10.55 30.18 -13.82
C GLN A 11 -9.19 30.19 -13.12
N VAL A 12 -8.45 29.09 -13.24
CA VAL A 12 -7.08 28.97 -12.73
C VAL A 12 -6.11 29.24 -13.86
N ARG A 13 -5.34 30.33 -13.74
CA ARG A 13 -4.18 30.59 -14.62
C ARG A 13 -2.99 29.79 -14.13
N LEU A 14 -2.68 28.70 -14.83
CA LEU A 14 -1.42 27.97 -14.63
C LEU A 14 -0.25 28.85 -15.08
N LYS A 15 0.62 29.26 -14.15
CA LYS A 15 1.87 29.95 -14.49
C LYS A 15 2.99 28.92 -14.67
N PRO A 16 3.76 28.95 -15.77
CA PRO A 16 4.95 28.12 -15.90
C PRO A 16 6.00 28.56 -14.87
N ILE A 17 6.53 27.60 -14.11
CA ILE A 17 7.71 27.83 -13.27
C ILE A 17 8.93 27.59 -14.13
N VAL A 18 9.70 28.65 -14.39
CA VAL A 18 11.02 28.56 -15.02
C VAL A 18 12.03 28.39 -13.90
N THR A 19 12.75 27.26 -13.91
CA THR A 19 13.99 27.11 -13.12
C THR A 19 15.16 27.01 -14.10
N ASP A 20 16.35 27.39 -13.65
CA ASP A 20 17.56 27.59 -14.49
C ASP A 20 18.07 26.32 -15.21
N SER A 21 17.37 25.19 -15.13
CA SER A 21 17.72 24.01 -15.91
C SER A 21 16.58 23.12 -16.40
N ARG A 22 15.30 23.33 -16.04
CA ARG A 22 14.17 22.52 -16.54
C ARG A 22 12.84 23.28 -16.56
N LEU A 23 12.07 23.11 -17.65
CA LEU A 23 10.64 23.38 -17.71
C LEU A 23 9.91 22.17 -17.07
N LEU A 24 9.60 22.28 -15.78
CA LEU A 24 8.78 21.31 -15.07
C LEU A 24 7.33 21.80 -15.04
N TRP A 25 6.41 21.01 -15.60
CA TRP A 25 5.01 21.08 -15.20
C TRP A 25 4.86 20.30 -13.90
N SER A 26 5.32 20.93 -12.81
CA SER A 26 4.93 20.52 -11.47
C SER A 26 3.52 21.07 -11.25
N ALA A 27 2.58 20.23 -10.82
CA ALA A 27 1.40 20.72 -10.12
C ALA A 27 1.91 21.45 -8.87
N ALA A 28 2.17 22.75 -9.01
CA ALA A 28 2.54 23.58 -7.88
C ALA A 28 1.37 23.57 -6.91
N HIS A 29 1.66 23.07 -5.71
CA HIS A 29 1.25 23.69 -4.46
C HIS A 29 -0.17 24.30 -4.47
N VAL A 30 -1.15 23.49 -4.08
CA VAL A 30 -2.16 24.01 -3.15
C VAL A 30 -1.48 24.10 -1.79
N THR A 31 -0.64 25.12 -1.62
CA THR A 31 -0.34 25.69 -0.30
C THR A 31 -1.09 27.01 -0.24
N GLY A 32 -2.42 26.91 -0.26
CA GLY A 32 -3.25 27.92 0.35
C GLY A 32 -3.28 27.59 1.83
N ASP A 33 -2.64 28.44 2.62
CA ASP A 33 -2.77 28.50 4.06
C ASP A 33 -4.28 28.64 4.40
N LEU A 34 -4.91 27.53 4.80
CA LEU A 34 -6.30 27.48 5.26
C LEU A 34 -6.39 27.70 6.78
N SER A 35 -5.51 28.53 7.34
CA SER A 35 -5.64 29.01 8.71
C SER A 35 -6.67 30.14 8.79
N ARG A 36 -7.95 29.76 8.78
CA ARG A 36 -9.11 30.44 9.42
C ARG A 36 -10.38 30.13 8.64
N VAL A 37 -11.06 29.07 9.08
CA VAL A 37 -12.51 29.09 9.12
C VAL A 37 -12.89 28.71 10.54
N GLU A 38 -13.58 29.63 11.20
CA GLU A 38 -14.11 29.52 12.54
C GLU A 38 -15.10 28.36 12.61
N GLU A 39 -14.97 27.49 13.62
CA GLU A 39 -16.10 26.68 14.09
C GLU A 39 -16.55 27.23 15.45
N LEU A 40 -17.76 27.77 15.44
CA LEU A 40 -18.55 28.05 16.62
C LEU A 40 -19.40 26.83 16.97
N SER A 41 -19.52 26.64 18.29
CA SER A 41 -20.54 25.87 19.00
C SER A 41 -20.31 24.35 19.08
N SER A 42 -20.68 23.64 20.15
CA SER A 42 -21.10 23.96 21.52
C SER A 42 -21.50 22.61 22.11
N CYS A 43 -20.92 22.28 23.24
CA CYS A 43 -21.40 21.42 24.33
C CYS A 43 -22.70 20.62 24.13
N CYS A 44 -22.64 19.31 24.39
CA CYS A 44 -23.40 18.68 25.47
C CYS A 44 -22.79 17.33 25.90
N SER A 45 -22.67 17.20 27.23
CA SER A 45 -22.36 16.06 28.08
C SER A 45 -23.39 14.91 27.92
N SER A 46 -23.25 13.66 28.37
CA SER A 46 -22.70 13.11 29.63
C SER A 46 -22.74 11.57 29.57
N SER A 47 -21.89 10.90 30.39
CA SER A 47 -22.16 9.67 31.21
C SER A 47 -22.61 8.35 30.55
N SER A 48 -22.28 7.14 31.01
CA SER A 48 -21.43 6.59 32.07
C SER A 48 -21.50 5.05 32.00
N SER A 49 -20.51 4.40 32.65
CA SER A 49 -20.60 3.16 33.46
C SER A 49 -20.79 1.76 32.85
N SER A 50 -19.86 0.90 33.28
CA SER A 50 -19.97 -0.47 33.83
C SER A 50 -19.22 -1.55 33.01
N SER A 51 -18.09 -2.07 33.50
CA SER A 51 -17.89 -3.10 34.55
C SER A 51 -18.29 -4.50 34.10
N GLY A 52 -17.30 -5.38 33.93
CA GLY A 52 -17.53 -6.79 33.61
C GLY A 52 -16.24 -7.62 33.64
N ASP A 53 -15.81 -7.96 34.85
CA ASP A 53 -14.83 -9.03 35.14
C ASP A 53 -15.21 -10.35 34.46
N SER A 54 -14.23 -11.09 33.94
CA SER A 54 -14.20 -12.56 34.05
C SER A 54 -12.81 -13.13 33.81
N GLN A 55 -12.41 -13.92 34.80
CA GLN A 55 -11.18 -14.66 34.98
C GLN A 55 -11.13 -15.96 34.14
N ARG A 56 -9.93 -16.57 34.16
CA ARG A 56 -9.56 -17.97 33.84
C ARG A 56 -9.08 -18.19 32.39
N GLY A 57 -8.01 -18.94 32.13
CA GLY A 57 -7.22 -19.80 33.00
C GLY A 57 -5.87 -20.13 32.37
N SER A 58 -4.88 -20.29 33.25
CA SER A 58 -3.56 -20.81 32.99
C SER A 58 -3.61 -22.32 32.68
N CYS A 59 -3.03 -22.73 31.57
CA CYS A 59 -2.54 -24.11 31.39
C CYS A 59 -1.07 -24.05 30.96
N SER A 60 -0.24 -24.58 31.86
CA SER A 60 1.15 -24.96 31.69
C SER A 60 1.24 -26.38 31.14
N ASP A 61 2.11 -26.61 30.15
CA ASP A 61 2.79 -27.89 29.84
C ASP A 61 3.99 -27.49 28.96
N GLN A 62 5.26 -27.54 29.39
CA GLN A 62 6.12 -28.70 29.66
C GLN A 62 6.10 -29.78 28.58
N SER A 63 7.10 -29.75 27.68
CA SER A 63 7.85 -30.94 27.32
C SER A 63 9.12 -30.64 26.53
N ASP A 64 10.16 -31.36 26.91
CA ASP A 64 11.55 -31.37 26.51
C ASP A 64 11.87 -31.66 25.03
N SER A 65 12.98 -31.03 24.56
CA SER A 65 14.19 -31.59 23.90
C SER A 65 14.09 -32.86 23.01
N PRO A 66 14.91 -33.03 21.93
CA PRO A 66 16.34 -32.73 21.94
C PRO A 66 17.00 -32.23 20.63
N SER A 67 18.25 -31.82 20.86
CA SER A 67 19.33 -31.48 19.95
C SER A 67 19.63 -32.50 18.85
N VAL A 68 19.91 -32.01 17.65
CA VAL A 68 20.75 -32.72 16.67
C VAL A 68 21.84 -31.77 16.16
N LYS A 69 23.09 -32.14 16.48
CA LYS A 69 24.34 -31.64 15.89
C LYS A 69 24.52 -32.24 14.50
N ALA A 70 25.04 -31.45 13.56
CA ALA A 70 25.89 -31.83 12.40
C ALA A 70 25.78 -30.71 11.35
N SER A 71 26.78 -30.30 10.60
CA SER A 71 28.21 -30.54 10.59
C SER A 71 28.77 -29.50 9.61
N SER A 72 29.98 -29.05 9.90
CA SER A 72 30.80 -28.14 9.12
C SER A 72 31.27 -28.77 7.81
N GLU A 73 31.08 -28.09 6.69
CA GLU A 73 31.97 -28.22 5.53
C GLU A 73 32.30 -26.84 4.96
N ALA A 74 33.58 -26.51 5.06
CA ALA A 74 34.22 -25.39 4.39
C ALA A 74 34.62 -25.85 2.99
N ALA A 75 34.37 -25.02 1.97
CA ALA A 75 34.92 -25.20 0.64
C ALA A 75 35.36 -23.84 0.08
N GLU A 76 36.68 -23.67 0.14
CA GLU A 76 37.59 -23.18 -0.89
C GLU A 76 37.25 -21.90 -1.69
N VAL A 77 38.05 -20.90 -1.34
CA VAL A 77 38.50 -19.75 -2.10
C VAL A 77 38.96 -20.15 -3.51
N SER A 78 38.43 -19.50 -4.54
CA SER A 78 39.04 -19.43 -5.87
C SER A 78 39.17 -17.98 -6.30
N THR A 79 40.41 -17.50 -6.24
CA THR A 79 40.86 -16.21 -6.75
C THR A 79 41.15 -16.31 -8.24
N SER A 80 40.34 -15.68 -9.09
CA SER A 80 40.67 -15.48 -10.50
C SER A 80 41.12 -14.03 -10.72
N SER A 81 42.42 -13.89 -10.96
CA SER A 81 43.11 -12.70 -11.45
C SER A 81 42.60 -12.28 -12.84
N PHE A 82 42.10 -11.04 -12.97
CA PHE A 82 41.82 -10.41 -14.26
C PHE A 82 42.79 -9.25 -14.49
N SER A 83 43.63 -9.41 -15.50
CA SER A 83 44.61 -8.43 -15.96
C SER A 83 44.12 -7.74 -17.24
N GLY A 84 44.26 -6.41 -17.27
CA GLY A 84 44.41 -5.63 -18.50
C GLY A 84 43.14 -4.97 -19.05
N LYS A 85 43.10 -3.64 -19.09
CA LYS A 85 43.72 -2.81 -20.13
C LYS A 85 43.29 -1.36 -19.95
N ASP A 86 44.28 -0.47 -19.91
CA ASP A 86 44.10 0.97 -19.91
C ASP A 86 43.42 1.44 -21.21
N GLY A 87 42.30 2.14 -21.04
CA GLY A 87 41.55 2.80 -22.11
C GLY A 87 41.28 4.24 -21.73
N SER A 88 41.93 5.16 -22.44
CA SER A 88 41.87 6.61 -22.27
C SER A 88 40.43 7.17 -22.41
N PRO A 89 40.02 8.16 -21.59
CA PRO A 89 38.70 8.75 -21.71
C PRO A 89 38.66 9.77 -22.86
N SER A 90 37.95 9.44 -23.93
CA SER A 90 37.53 10.40 -24.94
C SER A 90 36.37 11.24 -24.40
N ILE A 91 36.58 12.55 -24.28
CA ILE A 91 35.56 13.54 -23.90
C ILE A 91 34.55 13.64 -25.05
N GLY A 92 33.49 12.85 -24.98
CA GLY A 92 32.32 12.95 -25.84
C GLY A 92 31.41 14.07 -25.35
N THR A 93 31.27 15.12 -26.15
CA THR A 93 30.28 16.18 -25.94
C THR A 93 28.86 15.60 -25.97
N ALA A 94 28.22 15.55 -24.81
CA ALA A 94 26.84 15.12 -24.64
C ALA A 94 25.90 15.96 -25.52
N LYS A 95 25.44 15.39 -26.63
CA LYS A 95 24.30 15.93 -27.40
C LYS A 95 23.10 15.98 -26.47
N ARG A 96 22.73 17.19 -26.06
CA ARG A 96 21.50 17.47 -25.29
C ARG A 96 20.33 16.84 -26.04
N SER A 97 19.71 15.82 -25.44
CA SER A 97 18.52 15.19 -25.98
C SER A 97 17.42 16.24 -26.08
N ILE A 98 16.92 16.49 -27.28
CA ILE A 98 15.78 17.36 -27.51
C ILE A 98 14.60 16.78 -26.74
N SER A 99 14.19 17.46 -25.67
CA SER A 99 13.02 17.12 -24.89
C SER A 99 11.80 17.20 -25.80
N ARG A 100 11.30 16.05 -26.26
CA ARG A 100 10.02 15.96 -26.97
C ARG A 100 8.94 16.50 -26.03
N ARG A 101 8.35 17.65 -26.38
CA ARG A 101 7.13 18.14 -25.72
C ARG A 101 6.04 17.11 -25.98
N LEU A 102 5.64 16.40 -24.93
CA LEU A 102 4.44 15.57 -24.95
C LEU A 102 3.26 16.53 -25.09
N HIS A 103 2.51 16.42 -26.18
CA HIS A 103 1.21 17.06 -26.30
C HIS A 103 0.27 16.39 -25.30
N VAL A 104 -0.07 17.10 -24.24
CA VAL A 104 -1.17 16.73 -23.34
C VAL A 104 -2.43 16.80 -24.19
N LYS A 105 -3.13 15.68 -24.38
CA LYS A 105 -4.47 15.69 -24.98
C LYS A 105 -5.37 16.47 -24.02
N ASP A 106 -6.05 17.49 -24.54
CA ASP A 106 -6.99 18.29 -23.76
C ASP A 106 -8.01 17.36 -23.06
N GLY A 107 -8.18 17.54 -21.74
CA GLY A 107 -9.15 16.82 -20.92
C GLY A 107 -8.63 15.57 -20.19
N LEU A 108 -7.48 15.00 -20.56
CA LEU A 108 -6.85 13.95 -19.76
C LEU A 108 -5.80 14.56 -18.84
N PRO A 109 -5.85 14.30 -17.53
CA PRO A 109 -4.82 14.79 -16.65
C PRO A 109 -3.45 14.22 -17.03
N PRO A 110 -2.35 14.93 -16.74
CA PRO A 110 -1.00 14.54 -17.17
C PRO A 110 -0.53 13.15 -16.70
N PHE A 111 -1.18 12.55 -15.71
CA PHE A 111 -0.90 11.20 -15.21
C PHE A 111 -1.49 10.06 -16.06
N ALA A 112 -2.36 10.35 -17.03
CA ALA A 112 -2.80 9.36 -18.03
C ALA A 112 -1.73 9.09 -19.12
N LEU A 113 -0.59 9.80 -19.07
CA LEU A 113 0.52 9.59 -20.00
C LEU A 113 1.32 8.35 -19.62
N LYS A 114 1.35 7.38 -20.54
CA LYS A 114 2.16 6.16 -20.45
C LYS A 114 3.60 6.49 -20.02
N GLY A 115 3.99 6.03 -18.83
CA GLY A 115 5.34 6.23 -18.27
C GLY A 115 5.44 7.25 -17.13
N TYR A 116 4.37 7.96 -16.76
CA TYR A 116 4.39 8.79 -15.56
C TYR A 116 4.11 7.93 -14.32
N ARG A 117 5.16 7.56 -13.58
CA ARG A 117 5.01 6.93 -12.26
C ARG A 117 4.87 8.01 -11.21
N LEU A 118 3.75 7.96 -10.50
CA LEU A 118 3.51 8.84 -9.39
C LEU A 118 4.42 8.44 -8.24
N ARG A 119 5.20 9.39 -7.71
CA ARG A 119 6.12 9.14 -6.60
C ARG A 119 5.59 9.78 -5.32
N LEU A 120 5.83 9.11 -4.21
CA LEU A 120 5.47 9.55 -2.88
C LEU A 120 6.72 9.68 -2.03
N SER A 121 6.99 10.90 -1.55
CA SER A 121 8.13 11.17 -0.68
C SER A 121 7.85 10.68 0.73
N HIS A 122 8.79 9.95 1.33
CA HIS A 122 8.63 9.37 2.65
C HIS A 122 8.64 10.40 3.77
N LYS A 123 9.31 11.54 3.58
CA LYS A 123 9.20 12.70 4.46
C LYS A 123 7.74 13.17 4.57
N ARG A 124 7.03 13.28 3.44
CA ARG A 124 5.62 13.70 3.42
C ARG A 124 4.69 12.64 3.99
N LEU A 125 5.04 11.35 3.87
CA LEU A 125 4.28 10.29 4.53
C LEU A 125 4.30 10.45 6.05
N GLY A 126 5.45 10.82 6.62
CA GLY A 126 5.56 11.09 8.07
C GLY A 126 4.57 12.15 8.53
N GLU A 127 4.42 13.25 7.78
CA GLU A 127 3.43 14.30 8.08
C GLU A 127 1.98 13.77 8.10
N PHE A 128 1.66 12.76 7.29
CA PHE A 128 0.33 12.16 7.26
C PHE A 128 0.06 11.27 8.48
N VAL A 129 1.08 10.61 9.04
CA VAL A 129 0.92 9.74 10.22
C VAL A 129 0.29 10.51 11.38
N ASP A 130 0.81 11.71 11.65
CA ASP A 130 0.30 12.60 12.69
C ASP A 130 -1.07 13.16 12.32
N THR A 131 -1.22 13.65 11.08
CA THR A 131 -2.47 14.25 10.57
C THR A 131 -3.67 13.32 10.73
N PHE A 132 -3.50 12.03 10.47
CA PHE A 132 -4.58 11.04 10.54
C PHE A 132 -4.66 10.29 11.88
N GLY A 133 -3.87 10.70 12.89
CA GLY A 133 -3.96 10.15 14.24
C GLY A 133 -3.66 8.65 14.30
N MET A 134 -2.66 8.17 13.54
CA MET A 134 -2.30 6.74 13.49
C MET A 134 -1.91 6.18 14.87
N ALA A 135 -1.50 7.03 15.82
CA ALA A 135 -1.20 6.65 17.20
C ALA A 135 -2.37 5.96 17.92
N ARG A 136 -3.62 6.14 17.45
CA ARG A 136 -4.78 5.40 17.98
C ARG A 136 -4.65 3.88 17.87
N PHE A 137 -3.78 3.39 16.99
CA PHE A 137 -3.53 1.96 16.78
C PHE A 137 -2.43 1.38 17.67
N ASP A 138 -1.74 2.21 18.46
CA ASP A 138 -0.66 1.74 19.34
C ASP A 138 -1.13 0.75 20.40
N THR A 139 -2.41 0.80 20.77
CA THR A 139 -3.02 -0.09 21.76
C THR A 139 -4.00 -1.11 21.17
N THR A 140 -4.47 -0.89 19.94
CA THR A 140 -5.51 -1.72 19.32
C THR A 140 -5.00 -2.60 18.18
N SER A 141 -3.81 -2.31 17.64
CA SER A 141 -3.22 -3.14 16.60
C SER A 141 -2.76 -4.50 17.14
N ALA A 142 -2.89 -5.53 16.31
CA ALA A 142 -2.33 -6.85 16.58
C ALA A 142 -1.06 -7.02 15.76
N ILE A 143 0.09 -7.16 16.43
CA ILE A 143 1.39 -7.40 15.81
C ILE A 143 1.73 -8.88 15.89
N PHE A 144 2.01 -9.48 14.74
CA PHE A 144 2.40 -10.87 14.62
C PHE A 144 3.89 -10.95 14.32
N ARG A 145 4.65 -11.44 15.29
CA ARG A 145 6.12 -11.52 15.23
C ARG A 145 6.57 -12.87 14.69
N SER A 146 7.66 -12.85 13.92
CA SER A 146 8.38 -14.04 13.49
C SER A 146 9.84 -13.99 13.95
N PRO A 147 10.57 -15.13 13.95
CA PRO A 147 12.01 -15.15 14.21
C PRO A 147 12.82 -14.21 13.29
N LYS A 148 12.28 -13.87 12.12
CA LYS A 148 12.83 -12.88 11.20
C LYS A 148 11.86 -11.71 11.06
N SER A 149 12.28 -10.51 11.44
CA SER A 149 11.44 -9.29 11.51
C SER A 149 10.82 -8.89 10.16
N TYR A 150 11.49 -9.18 9.04
CA TYR A 150 10.92 -8.93 7.71
C TYR A 150 9.69 -9.80 7.38
N ARG A 151 9.35 -10.77 8.23
CA ARG A 151 8.14 -11.59 8.14
C ARG A 151 7.10 -11.23 9.20
N ASP A 152 7.37 -10.20 9.99
CA ASP A 152 6.37 -9.63 10.87
C ASP A 152 5.28 -8.99 10.02
N PHE A 153 4.07 -8.94 10.56
CA PHE A 153 2.96 -8.20 9.97
C PHE A 153 2.08 -7.62 11.09
N ILE A 154 1.26 -6.64 10.73
CA ILE A 154 0.39 -5.92 11.66
C ILE A 154 -1.03 -5.88 11.12
N VAL A 155 -2.00 -6.05 12.00
CA VAL A 155 -3.43 -5.87 11.70
C VAL A 155 -3.92 -4.62 12.44
N LEU A 156 -4.56 -3.72 11.69
CA LEU A 156 -5.24 -2.53 12.19
C LEU A 156 -6.76 -2.79 12.12
N PRO A 157 -7.41 -3.09 13.25
CA PRO A 157 -8.85 -3.34 13.26
C PRO A 157 -9.63 -2.06 12.95
N GLU A 158 -10.77 -2.18 12.28
CA GLU A 158 -11.69 -1.08 11.99
C GLU A 158 -10.98 0.15 11.38
N PHE A 159 -10.00 -0.10 10.52
CA PHE A 159 -9.19 0.96 9.93
C PHE A 159 -10.04 1.88 9.04
N LEU A 160 -10.83 1.28 8.15
CA LEU A 160 -11.81 1.99 7.34
C LEU A 160 -13.19 1.92 8.00
N SER A 161 -13.83 3.08 8.11
CA SER A 161 -15.25 3.15 8.48
C SER A 161 -16.14 2.65 7.35
N ALA A 162 -17.41 2.36 7.66
CA ALA A 162 -18.40 1.99 6.65
C ALA A 162 -18.56 3.08 5.55
N SER A 163 -18.48 4.36 5.91
CA SER A 163 -18.57 5.46 4.94
C SER A 163 -17.33 5.52 4.04
N GLU A 164 -16.13 5.32 4.60
CA GLU A 164 -14.89 5.27 3.80
C GLU A 164 -14.89 4.06 2.85
N ILE A 165 -15.40 2.90 3.28
CA ILE A 165 -15.56 1.73 2.41
C ILE A 165 -16.51 2.05 1.26
N ALA A 166 -17.65 2.69 1.53
CA ALA A 166 -18.59 3.10 0.49
C ALA A 166 -17.93 4.06 -0.52
N THR A 167 -17.10 4.99 -0.03
CA THR A 167 -16.29 5.88 -0.86
C THR A 167 -15.30 5.13 -1.75
N VAL A 168 -14.56 4.14 -1.21
CA VAL A 168 -13.64 3.31 -2.01
C VAL A 168 -14.40 2.55 -3.09
N CYS A 169 -15.54 1.95 -2.76
CA CYS A 169 -16.38 1.24 -3.72
C CYS A 169 -16.92 2.18 -4.81
N ALA A 170 -17.31 3.41 -4.47
CA ALA A 170 -17.76 4.41 -5.43
C ALA A 170 -16.63 4.82 -6.39
N VAL A 171 -15.41 5.03 -5.86
CA VAL A 171 -14.23 5.32 -6.68
C VAL A 171 -13.91 4.16 -7.62
N ALA A 172 -13.99 2.92 -7.14
CA ALA A 172 -13.76 1.74 -7.97
C ALA A 172 -14.81 1.54 -9.08
N ALA A 173 -16.01 2.12 -8.92
CA ALA A 173 -17.07 2.12 -9.92
C ALA A 173 -16.98 3.28 -10.92
N ASP A 174 -16.00 4.18 -10.77
CA ASP A 174 -15.81 5.30 -11.69
C ASP A 174 -15.51 4.80 -13.12
N PRO A 175 -16.17 5.33 -14.16
CA PRO A 175 -15.99 4.87 -15.55
C PRO A 175 -14.57 4.99 -16.11
N THR A 176 -13.71 5.80 -15.48
CA THR A 176 -12.31 5.98 -15.88
C THR A 176 -11.36 4.98 -15.24
N VAL A 177 -11.82 4.19 -14.27
CA VAL A 177 -11.06 3.10 -13.66
C VAL A 177 -10.88 1.98 -14.67
N GLN A 178 -9.65 1.49 -14.79
CA GLN A 178 -9.29 0.46 -15.76
C GLN A 178 -9.09 -0.88 -15.06
N GLU A 179 -9.60 -1.94 -15.67
CA GLU A 179 -9.24 -3.31 -15.32
C GLU A 179 -7.76 -3.55 -15.67
N ILE A 180 -7.08 -4.31 -14.79
CA ILE A 180 -5.66 -4.61 -14.90
C ILE A 180 -5.48 -5.91 -15.68
N GLU A 181 -4.95 -5.79 -16.90
CA GLU A 181 -4.69 -6.92 -17.81
C GLU A 181 -3.20 -7.31 -17.89
N ASP A 182 -2.32 -6.66 -17.12
CA ASP A 182 -0.85 -6.79 -17.24
C ASP A 182 -0.21 -7.86 -16.34
N ARG A 183 -1.02 -8.77 -15.82
CA ARG A 183 -0.56 -9.81 -14.89
C ARG A 183 0.18 -10.94 -15.62
N LYS A 184 1.23 -11.46 -14.97
CA LYS A 184 2.06 -12.52 -15.54
C LYS A 184 1.28 -13.83 -15.67
N ALA A 185 1.43 -14.51 -16.79
CA ALA A 185 0.77 -15.78 -17.08
C ALA A 185 1.19 -16.96 -16.16
N ASN A 186 2.22 -16.79 -15.34
CA ASN A 186 2.77 -17.84 -14.48
C ASN A 186 2.26 -17.81 -13.04
N LEU A 187 1.37 -16.87 -12.69
CA LEU A 187 0.71 -16.84 -11.38
C LEU A 187 -0.72 -17.33 -11.57
N GLU A 188 -1.12 -18.42 -10.90
CA GLU A 188 -2.53 -18.82 -10.93
C GLU A 188 -3.33 -17.90 -9.99
N TYR A 189 -4.25 -17.16 -10.58
CA TYR A 189 -5.18 -16.32 -9.85
C TYR A 189 -6.55 -16.32 -10.54
N LYS A 190 -7.60 -16.16 -9.73
CA LYS A 190 -9.00 -16.12 -10.16
C LYS A 190 -9.68 -14.93 -9.50
N HIS A 191 -9.30 -13.74 -9.95
CA HIS A 191 -9.89 -12.49 -9.50
C HIS A 191 -9.78 -11.42 -10.59
N THR A 192 -10.63 -10.41 -10.49
CA THR A 192 -10.53 -9.19 -11.29
C THR A 192 -9.90 -8.09 -10.45
N ALA A 193 -8.95 -7.34 -11.00
CA ALA A 193 -8.29 -6.22 -10.33
C ALA A 193 -8.46 -4.94 -11.13
N PHE A 194 -8.69 -3.82 -10.44
CA PHE A 194 -8.90 -2.51 -11.04
C PHE A 194 -7.89 -1.52 -10.47
N ARG A 195 -7.25 -0.72 -11.33
CA ARG A 195 -6.27 0.30 -10.91
C ARG A 195 -7.01 1.57 -10.51
N VAL A 196 -7.02 1.88 -9.22
CA VAL A 196 -7.84 2.99 -8.65
C VAL A 196 -7.01 4.13 -8.06
N GLU A 197 -5.68 4.04 -8.05
CA GLU A 197 -4.78 5.03 -7.44
C GLU A 197 -5.06 6.47 -7.91
N VAL A 198 -5.20 6.65 -9.22
CA VAL A 198 -5.43 7.96 -9.84
C VAL A 198 -6.73 8.58 -9.35
N GLN A 199 -7.83 7.82 -9.38
CA GLN A 199 -9.15 8.29 -8.98
C GLN A 199 -9.21 8.56 -7.48
N MET A 200 -8.60 7.68 -6.66
CA MET A 200 -8.47 7.89 -5.22
C MET A 200 -7.77 9.23 -4.91
N ARG A 201 -6.73 9.59 -5.66
CA ARG A 201 -6.02 10.85 -5.45
C ARG A 201 -6.78 12.08 -5.89
N LEU A 202 -7.55 11.99 -6.97
CA LEU A 202 -8.31 13.11 -7.51
C LEU A 202 -9.59 13.37 -6.73
N GLN A 203 -10.30 12.30 -6.38
CA GLN A 203 -11.65 12.38 -5.83
C GLN A 203 -11.63 12.30 -4.31
N GLN A 204 -10.67 11.58 -3.73
CA GLN A 204 -10.67 11.19 -2.32
C GLN A 204 -9.28 11.34 -1.69
N LEU A 205 -8.64 12.49 -1.93
CA LEU A 205 -7.25 12.75 -1.54
C LEU A 205 -6.99 12.51 -0.04
N SER A 206 -7.93 12.90 0.82
CA SER A 206 -7.81 12.67 2.26
C SER A 206 -7.72 11.18 2.58
N LEU A 207 -8.60 10.36 2.03
CA LEU A 207 -8.63 8.91 2.23
C LEU A 207 -7.38 8.22 1.64
N TYR A 208 -6.96 8.64 0.44
CA TYR A 208 -5.69 8.18 -0.16
C TYR A 208 -4.49 8.45 0.76
N ARG A 209 -4.40 9.65 1.35
CA ARG A 209 -3.32 10.01 2.28
C ARG A 209 -3.41 9.23 3.58
N LYS A 210 -4.61 9.02 4.12
CA LYS A 210 -4.84 8.16 5.30
C LYS A 210 -4.32 6.74 5.07
N ILE A 211 -4.65 6.13 3.93
CA ILE A 211 -4.16 4.78 3.56
C ILE A 211 -2.64 4.78 3.42
N SER A 212 -2.08 5.80 2.77
CA SER A 212 -0.62 5.93 2.62
C SER A 212 0.09 6.13 3.98
N ALA A 213 -0.54 6.85 4.91
CA ALA A 213 -0.04 7.03 6.27
C ALA A 213 0.04 5.71 7.04
N ALA A 214 -0.93 4.81 6.85
CA ALA A 214 -0.91 3.48 7.47
C ALA A 214 0.34 2.68 7.06
N SER A 215 0.75 2.75 5.79
CA SER A 215 1.99 2.11 5.34
C SER A 215 3.24 2.66 6.04
N LYS A 216 3.32 3.99 6.24
CA LYS A 216 4.43 4.61 6.99
C LYS A 216 4.40 4.24 8.46
N TYR A 217 3.22 4.29 9.08
CA TYR A 217 3.03 3.84 10.46
C TYR A 217 3.51 2.40 10.67
N ALA A 218 3.09 1.46 9.82
CA ALA A 218 3.52 0.07 9.92
C ALA A 218 5.02 -0.10 9.69
N SER A 219 5.58 0.62 8.71
CA SER A 219 7.03 0.68 8.48
C SER A 219 7.76 1.10 9.75
N ASP A 220 7.37 2.22 10.36
CA ASP A 220 8.09 2.78 11.51
C ASP A 220 7.99 1.90 12.74
N LYS A 221 6.85 1.22 12.92
CA LYS A 221 6.65 0.30 14.05
C LYS A 221 7.38 -1.02 13.90
N LEU A 222 7.59 -1.52 12.68
CA LEU A 222 8.07 -2.89 12.48
C LEU A 222 9.42 -3.01 11.77
N TRP A 223 9.68 -2.19 10.75
CA TRP A 223 10.76 -2.48 9.79
C TRP A 223 11.73 -1.33 9.53
N GLY A 224 11.31 -0.07 9.70
CA GLY A 224 12.08 1.12 9.33
C GLY A 224 12.39 1.25 7.84
N ILE A 225 11.77 0.43 6.98
CA ILE A 225 12.23 0.25 5.60
C ILE A 225 11.99 1.46 4.71
N LEU A 226 10.90 2.19 4.91
CA LEU A 226 10.62 3.34 4.05
C LEU A 226 11.68 4.43 4.25
N ASP A 227 12.26 4.56 5.43
CA ASP A 227 13.31 5.58 5.68
C ASP A 227 14.64 5.24 4.98
N GLU A 228 14.81 4.03 4.46
CA GLU A 228 15.97 3.64 3.63
C GLU A 228 15.86 4.15 2.18
N TYR A 229 14.70 4.69 1.79
CA TYR A 229 14.42 5.18 0.46
C TYR A 229 13.98 6.65 0.51
N GLU A 230 14.21 7.40 -0.56
CA GLU A 230 13.72 8.78 -0.64
C GLU A 230 12.24 8.83 -1.06
N HIS A 231 11.85 7.86 -1.89
CA HIS A 231 10.56 7.78 -2.54
C HIS A 231 10.08 6.33 -2.70
N SER A 232 8.76 6.16 -2.79
CA SER A 232 8.13 4.93 -3.29
C SER A 232 7.07 5.26 -4.34
N TYR A 233 6.65 4.23 -5.06
CA TYR A 233 5.66 4.29 -6.12
C TYR A 233 4.42 3.53 -5.65
N PRO A 234 3.37 4.24 -5.20
CA PRO A 234 2.15 3.63 -4.74
C PRO A 234 1.40 2.97 -5.90
N GLU A 235 0.88 1.78 -5.67
CA GLU A 235 0.05 1.04 -6.61
C GLU A 235 -1.19 0.58 -5.87
N MET A 236 -2.32 1.26 -6.11
CA MET A 236 -3.57 0.99 -5.42
C MET A 236 -4.56 0.26 -6.32
N GLU A 237 -5.02 -0.90 -5.87
CA GLU A 237 -5.88 -1.82 -6.60
C GLU A 237 -7.16 -2.14 -5.82
N TYR A 238 -8.30 -2.09 -6.50
CA TYR A 238 -9.54 -2.68 -6.01
C TYR A 238 -9.66 -4.08 -6.60
N ILE A 239 -9.64 -5.12 -5.75
CA ILE A 239 -9.58 -6.51 -6.18
C ILE A 239 -10.85 -7.25 -5.78
N VAL A 240 -11.41 -8.01 -6.73
CA VAL A 240 -12.66 -8.75 -6.61
C VAL A 240 -12.44 -10.23 -6.87
N TYR A 241 -12.70 -11.04 -5.85
CA TYR A 241 -12.81 -12.50 -5.95
C TYR A 241 -14.30 -12.85 -6.01
N ASP A 242 -14.79 -13.22 -7.19
CA ASP A 242 -16.21 -13.46 -7.46
C ASP A 242 -16.42 -14.92 -7.89
N THR A 243 -17.12 -15.70 -7.06
CA THR A 243 -17.30 -17.14 -7.31
C THR A 243 -18.19 -17.46 -8.50
N SER A 244 -18.93 -16.47 -9.03
CA SER A 244 -19.65 -16.65 -10.31
C SER A 244 -18.70 -16.90 -11.49
N LYS A 245 -17.41 -16.55 -11.34
CA LYS A 245 -16.34 -16.80 -12.31
C LYS A 245 -15.45 -18.00 -11.93
N GLY A 246 -15.85 -18.79 -10.93
CA GLY A 246 -15.07 -19.89 -10.34
C GLY A 246 -14.43 -19.53 -8.99
N ASP A 247 -13.87 -20.52 -8.30
CA ASP A 247 -13.29 -20.33 -6.96
C ASP A 247 -12.24 -19.22 -6.95
N GLY A 248 -12.50 -18.16 -6.18
CA GLY A 248 -11.64 -16.99 -6.14
C GLY A 248 -10.37 -17.28 -5.34
N MET A 249 -9.20 -17.19 -5.97
CA MET A 249 -7.94 -17.50 -5.30
C MET A 249 -6.77 -16.69 -5.86
N ILE A 250 -5.71 -16.60 -5.06
CA ILE A 250 -4.37 -16.21 -5.49
C ILE A 250 -3.37 -17.14 -4.79
N GLU A 251 -2.47 -17.74 -5.56
CA GLU A 251 -1.48 -18.68 -5.04
C GLU A 251 -0.44 -18.02 -4.12
N LYS A 252 0.41 -18.84 -3.50
CA LYS A 252 1.52 -18.36 -2.66
C LYS A 252 2.50 -17.53 -3.47
N HIS A 253 2.65 -16.26 -3.13
CA HIS A 253 3.54 -15.34 -3.83
C HIS A 253 4.15 -14.31 -2.87
N VAL A 254 5.06 -13.52 -3.41
CA VAL A 254 5.54 -12.25 -2.81
C VAL A 254 5.25 -11.15 -3.81
N ASP A 255 5.05 -9.94 -3.32
CA ASP A 255 4.76 -8.79 -4.17
C ASP A 255 6.04 -8.32 -4.86
N ASN A 256 5.91 -7.84 -6.09
CA ASN A 256 7.07 -7.46 -6.88
C ASN A 256 7.59 -6.10 -6.41
N TYR A 257 8.72 -6.09 -5.68
CA TYR A 257 9.40 -4.87 -5.25
C TYR A 257 8.60 -3.97 -4.29
N SER A 258 7.50 -4.47 -3.73
CA SER A 258 6.73 -3.76 -2.71
C SER A 258 7.48 -3.75 -1.38
N LEU A 259 7.85 -2.54 -0.92
CA LEU A 259 8.46 -2.33 0.38
C LEU A 259 7.45 -2.63 1.49
N VAL A 260 6.22 -2.14 1.32
CA VAL A 260 5.09 -2.35 2.22
C VAL A 260 3.85 -2.59 1.38
N THR A 261 3.18 -3.71 1.63
CA THR A 261 1.86 -4.02 1.08
C THR A 261 0.83 -3.92 2.18
N LEU A 262 -0.33 -3.35 1.86
CA LEU A 262 -1.51 -3.42 2.70
C LEU A 262 -2.68 -4.04 1.95
N VAL A 263 -3.53 -4.73 2.71
CA VAL A 263 -4.80 -5.28 2.24
C VAL A 263 -5.87 -4.89 3.24
N CYS A 264 -6.87 -4.14 2.79
CA CYS A 264 -8.06 -3.79 3.56
C CYS A 264 -9.26 -4.58 3.05
N LEU A 265 -9.98 -5.25 3.96
CA LEU A 265 -11.17 -6.01 3.59
C LEU A 265 -12.38 -5.08 3.48
N LEU A 266 -13.09 -5.11 2.34
CA LEU A 266 -14.23 -4.23 2.05
C LEU A 266 -15.59 -4.96 2.10
N SER A 267 -15.56 -6.30 2.08
CA SER A 267 -16.73 -7.18 2.16
C SER A 267 -16.80 -7.89 3.53
N THR A 268 -17.99 -8.30 3.92
CA THR A 268 -18.31 -8.91 5.21
C THR A 268 -18.15 -10.43 5.15
N PRO A 269 -17.20 -11.05 5.87
CA PRO A 269 -17.08 -12.51 5.93
C PRO A 269 -18.36 -13.18 6.44
N GLY A 270 -18.73 -14.32 5.86
CA GLY A 270 -19.92 -15.10 6.24
C GLY A 270 -21.25 -14.55 5.69
N LEU A 271 -21.29 -13.27 5.32
CA LEU A 271 -22.45 -12.64 4.65
C LEU A 271 -22.20 -12.47 3.15
N ASP A 272 -21.14 -11.74 2.79
CA ASP A 272 -20.82 -11.44 1.39
C ASP A 272 -20.02 -12.56 0.74
N PHE A 273 -19.26 -13.34 1.50
CA PHE A 273 -18.43 -14.44 1.00
C PHE A 273 -18.06 -15.49 2.06
N THR A 274 -17.66 -16.69 1.61
CA THR A 274 -17.05 -17.75 2.45
C THR A 274 -15.63 -18.08 1.98
N GLY A 275 -14.71 -18.36 2.90
CA GLY A 275 -13.30 -18.63 2.59
C GLY A 275 -12.46 -17.35 2.55
N GLY A 276 -11.51 -17.24 1.61
CA GLY A 276 -10.76 -15.98 1.39
C GLY A 276 -9.91 -15.47 2.55
N VAL A 277 -9.47 -16.33 3.46
CA VAL A 277 -8.69 -15.97 4.65
C VAL A 277 -7.25 -15.65 4.26
N ASN A 278 -6.73 -14.51 4.68
CA ASN A 278 -5.34 -14.13 4.41
C ASN A 278 -4.38 -15.09 5.14
N CYS A 279 -3.36 -15.54 4.44
CA CYS A 279 -2.40 -16.51 4.94
C CYS A 279 -0.98 -16.02 4.73
N PHE A 280 -0.10 -16.22 5.72
CA PHE A 280 1.28 -15.73 5.71
C PHE A 280 2.27 -16.82 6.11
N LYS A 281 3.42 -16.91 5.43
CA LYS A 281 4.50 -17.84 5.79
C LYS A 281 5.50 -17.18 6.75
N CYS A 282 5.12 -17.07 8.02
CA CYS A 282 5.95 -16.42 9.04
C CYS A 282 7.02 -17.35 9.63
N SER A 283 6.76 -18.66 9.77
CA SER A 283 7.69 -19.65 10.34
C SER A 283 8.05 -20.77 9.35
N ARG A 284 8.65 -21.86 9.85
CA ARG A 284 8.91 -23.09 9.08
C ARG A 284 7.66 -23.98 8.99
N GLU A 285 6.67 -23.78 9.84
CA GLU A 285 5.44 -24.57 9.92
C GLU A 285 4.36 -24.06 8.96
N GLU A 286 3.14 -24.60 9.07
CA GLU A 286 1.97 -24.21 8.26
C GLU A 286 1.73 -22.69 8.28
N GLY A 287 1.10 -22.18 7.22
CA GLY A 287 0.82 -20.74 7.07
C GLY A 287 -0.06 -20.19 8.19
N TYR A 288 0.32 -19.03 8.72
CA TYR A 288 -0.47 -18.30 9.70
C TYR A 288 -1.73 -17.73 9.03
N LYS A 289 -2.91 -18.07 9.54
CA LYS A 289 -4.20 -17.62 9.02
C LYS A 289 -4.67 -16.38 9.79
N VAL A 290 -5.03 -15.33 9.06
CA VAL A 290 -5.46 -14.03 9.61
C VAL A 290 -6.89 -13.75 9.12
N PRO A 291 -7.91 -14.10 9.92
CA PRO A 291 -9.28 -13.71 9.61
C PRO A 291 -9.40 -12.19 9.82
N LEU A 292 -9.84 -11.49 8.78
CA LEU A 292 -10.14 -10.05 8.84
C LEU A 292 -11.64 -9.84 8.86
N GLN A 293 -12.10 -8.84 9.60
CA GLN A 293 -13.45 -8.29 9.50
C GLN A 293 -13.49 -7.18 8.44
N LYS A 294 -14.70 -6.81 8.02
CA LYS A 294 -14.90 -5.68 7.11
C LYS A 294 -14.36 -4.39 7.75
N GLY A 295 -13.51 -3.67 7.03
CA GLY A 295 -12.83 -2.46 7.51
C GLY A 295 -11.46 -2.72 8.14
N ASP A 296 -11.13 -3.97 8.49
CA ASP A 296 -9.80 -4.31 8.98
C ASP A 296 -8.76 -4.22 7.86
N MET A 297 -7.54 -3.87 8.25
CA MET A 297 -6.39 -3.77 7.35
C MET A 297 -5.23 -4.61 7.89
N VAL A 298 -4.57 -5.39 7.02
CA VAL A 298 -3.29 -6.04 7.32
C VAL A 298 -2.17 -5.39 6.51
N LEU A 299 -1.01 -5.18 7.13
CA LEU A 299 0.18 -4.62 6.49
C LEU A 299 1.40 -5.51 6.71
N PHE A 300 2.22 -5.67 5.67
CA PHE A 300 3.40 -6.54 5.68
C PHE A 300 4.47 -6.10 4.67
N ARG A 301 5.68 -6.68 4.76
CA ARG A 301 6.74 -6.51 3.76
C ARG A 301 6.43 -7.33 2.50
N GLY A 302 5.80 -6.71 1.50
CA GLY A 302 5.34 -7.39 0.28
C GLY A 302 6.41 -8.22 -0.43
N GLU A 303 7.60 -7.65 -0.62
CA GLU A 303 8.73 -8.31 -1.31
C GLU A 303 9.44 -9.39 -0.47
N LYS A 304 9.09 -9.55 0.82
CA LYS A 304 9.79 -10.46 1.76
C LYS A 304 8.90 -11.51 2.41
N LEU A 305 7.59 -11.24 2.54
CA LEU A 305 6.65 -12.14 3.19
C LEU A 305 5.78 -12.85 2.17
N GLN A 306 6.00 -14.17 2.04
CA GLN A 306 5.15 -15.00 1.19
C GLN A 306 3.75 -15.07 1.78
N HIS A 307 2.74 -14.78 0.96
CA HIS A 307 1.35 -14.71 1.36
C HIS A 307 0.41 -15.24 0.27
N TRP A 308 -0.83 -15.54 0.65
CA TRP A 308 -1.91 -16.02 -0.20
C TRP A 308 -3.26 -15.83 0.50
N ILE A 309 -4.36 -16.23 -0.15
CA ILE A 309 -5.64 -16.43 0.53
C ILE A 309 -6.10 -17.89 0.40
N THR A 310 -6.85 -18.40 1.37
CA THR A 310 -7.63 -19.61 1.12
C THR A 310 -8.65 -19.35 0.00
N PRO A 311 -9.04 -20.36 -0.81
CA PRO A 311 -10.07 -20.16 -1.83
C PRO A 311 -11.33 -19.49 -1.27
N VAL A 312 -11.90 -18.56 -2.04
CA VAL A 312 -13.24 -18.03 -1.83
C VAL A 312 -14.20 -19.01 -2.49
N THR A 313 -14.98 -19.72 -1.70
CA THR A 313 -15.82 -20.84 -2.14
C THR A 313 -17.28 -20.46 -2.34
N SER A 314 -17.70 -19.28 -1.86
CA SER A 314 -18.99 -18.68 -2.19
C SER A 314 -18.97 -17.16 -2.08
N GLY A 315 -19.82 -16.51 -2.87
CA GLY A 315 -20.08 -15.07 -2.80
C GLY A 315 -19.02 -14.21 -3.49
N ARG A 316 -18.87 -12.97 -2.99
CA ARG A 316 -17.99 -11.96 -3.58
C ARG A 316 -17.15 -11.28 -2.49
N ARG A 317 -15.85 -11.53 -2.52
CA ARG A 317 -14.87 -10.87 -1.63
C ARG A 317 -14.24 -9.68 -2.35
N CYS A 318 -14.31 -8.51 -1.74
CA CYS A 318 -13.73 -7.28 -2.25
C CYS A 318 -12.65 -6.76 -1.29
N ILE A 319 -11.50 -6.38 -1.81
CA ILE A 319 -10.42 -5.76 -1.04
C ILE A 319 -9.89 -4.50 -1.71
N LEU A 320 -9.32 -3.60 -0.90
CA LEU A 320 -8.41 -2.57 -1.37
C LEU A 320 -6.99 -3.01 -1.04
N GLN A 321 -6.15 -3.13 -2.06
CA GLN A 321 -4.73 -3.37 -1.91
C GLN A 321 -3.97 -2.09 -2.24
N ASN A 322 -2.90 -1.81 -1.51
CA ASN A 322 -1.95 -0.77 -1.87
C ASN A 322 -0.53 -1.28 -1.63
N GLU A 323 0.30 -1.19 -2.67
CA GLU A 323 1.72 -1.53 -2.61
C GLU A 323 2.54 -0.26 -2.69
N LEU A 324 3.55 -0.12 -1.83
CA LEU A 324 4.55 0.94 -1.94
C LEU A 324 5.82 0.35 -2.55
N SER A 325 5.92 0.40 -3.88
CA SER A 325 7.03 -0.18 -4.62
C SER A 325 8.27 0.71 -4.62
N ARG A 326 9.46 0.11 -4.65
CA ARG A 326 10.74 0.84 -4.75
C ARG A 326 11.16 1.17 -6.18
N ILE A 327 10.48 0.61 -7.18
CA ILE A 327 10.74 0.88 -8.60
C ILE A 327 9.48 1.30 -9.33
#